data_AF-X1S7G4-F1
#
_entry.id   AF-X1S7G4-F1
#
_cell.length_a   1.000
_cell.length_b   1.000
_cell.length_c   1.000
_cell.angle_alpha   90.00
_cell.angle_beta   90.00
_cell.angle_gamma   90.00
#
_symmetry.space_group_name_H-M   'P 1'
#
loop_
_entity.id
_entity.type
_entity.pdbx_description
1 polymer ?
#
loop_
_entity_poly.entity_id
_entity_poly.type
_entity_poly.pdbx_seq_one_letter_code
_entity_poly.pdbx_strand_id
1 'polypeptide(L)'
;MAEEKEFTIKLNPFEEGVLAGLIMQAEDRVRQPLDGVWQQLMAHKKEVEQEAGVTKEVIEGGLLRITDKDGNVIIRDPYPFEVKGN
;
A
#
# COMPACT_ATOMS: atom_id res chain seq x y z
N MET A 1 6.84 -18.03 28.00
CA MET A 1 6.51 -17.53 26.65
C MET A 1 5.69 -16.28 26.85
N ALA A 2 6.05 -15.16 26.23
CA ALA A 2 5.25 -13.93 26.35
C ALA A 2 3.89 -14.16 25.69
N GLU A 3 2.82 -13.70 26.33
CA GLU A 3 1.46 -13.75 25.79
C GLU A 3 1.38 -12.82 24.57
N GLU A 4 1.02 -13.36 23.41
CA GLU A 4 0.82 -12.59 22.19
C GLU A 4 -0.48 -11.79 22.36
N LYS A 5 -0.35 -10.47 22.47
CA LYS A 5 -1.50 -9.56 22.65
C LYS A 5 -1.98 -9.09 21.29
N GLU A 6 -3.21 -9.44 20.97
CA GLU A 6 -3.88 -8.94 19.77
C GLU A 6 -4.52 -7.58 20.05
N PHE A 7 -4.28 -6.63 19.15
CA PHE A 7 -4.90 -5.30 19.19
C PHE A 7 -5.48 -4.99 17.82
N THR A 8 -6.73 -4.51 17.78
CA THR A 8 -7.37 -4.05 16.54
C THR A 8 -7.39 -2.54 16.50
N ILE A 9 -6.86 -1.96 15.43
CA ILE A 9 -7.03 -0.54 15.08
C ILE A 9 -8.07 -0.41 13.97
N LYS A 10 -8.91 0.61 14.05
CA LYS A 10 -9.90 0.93 13.01
C LYS A 10 -9.42 2.18 12.29
N LEU A 11 -9.27 2.08 10.98
CA LEU A 11 -8.80 3.15 10.12
C LEU A 11 -9.78 3.31 8.95
N ASN A 12 -9.93 4.53 8.47
CA ASN A 12 -10.54 4.78 7.17
C ASN A 12 -9.47 4.74 6.05
N PRO A 13 -9.85 4.69 4.76
CA PRO A 13 -8.89 4.58 3.66
C PRO A 13 -7.82 5.69 3.62
N PHE A 14 -8.16 6.90 4.04
CA PHE A 14 -7.20 7.99 4.12
C PHE A 14 -6.17 7.77 5.24
N GLU A 15 -6.65 7.36 6.43
CA GLU A 15 -5.78 7.04 7.57
C GLU A 15 -4.87 5.84 7.28
N GLU A 16 -5.36 4.83 6.57
CA GLU A 16 -4.54 3.70 6.09
C GLU A 16 -3.41 4.18 5.16
N GLY A 17 -3.73 5.09 4.23
CA GLY A 17 -2.74 5.70 3.34
C GLY A 17 -1.67 6.49 4.09
N VAL A 18 -2.08 7.27 5.10
CA VAL A 18 -1.15 8.01 5.97
C VAL A 18 -0.25 7.04 6.75
N LEU A 19 -0.83 6.00 7.36
CA LEU A 19 -0.07 5.00 8.12
C LEU A 19 0.95 4.26 7.23
N ALA A 20 0.55 3.85 6.04
CA ALA A 20 1.44 3.23 5.07
C ALA A 20 2.60 4.18 4.69
N GLY A 21 2.30 5.46 4.44
CA GLY A 21 3.33 6.47 4.17
C GLY A 21 4.34 6.63 5.30
N LEU A 22 3.85 6.68 6.56
CA LEU A 22 4.71 6.77 7.74
C LEU A 22 5.60 5.54 7.91
N ILE A 23 5.06 4.33 7.74
CA ILE A 23 5.82 3.08 7.82
C ILE A 23 6.88 3.01 6.72
N MET A 24 6.53 3.41 5.48
CA MET A 24 7.45 3.41 4.34
C MET A 24 8.66 4.33 4.55
N GLN A 25 8.46 5.47 5.23
CA GLN A 25 9.50 6.46 5.50
C GLN A 25 10.27 6.21 6.81
N ALA A 26 9.82 5.24 7.61
CA ALA A 26 10.41 4.95 8.91
C ALA A 26 11.80 4.30 8.79
N GLU A 27 12.68 4.62 9.74
CA GLU A 27 13.96 3.93 9.90
C GLU A 27 13.73 2.43 10.21
N ASP A 28 14.70 1.58 9.85
CA ASP A 28 14.59 0.12 9.99
C ASP A 28 14.19 -0.35 11.39
N ARG A 29 14.70 0.30 12.44
CA ARG A 29 14.36 -0.02 13.85
C ARG A 29 12.88 0.14 14.18
N VAL A 30 12.16 1.00 13.45
CA VAL A 30 10.72 1.23 13.60
C VAL A 30 9.94 0.43 12.57
N ARG A 31 10.47 0.29 11.35
CA ARG A 31 9.83 -0.44 10.25
C ARG A 31 9.72 -1.94 10.53
N GLN A 32 10.80 -2.58 10.98
CA GLN A 32 10.86 -4.03 11.18
C GLN A 32 9.79 -4.56 12.16
N PRO A 33 9.57 -3.94 13.35
CA PRO A 33 8.47 -4.35 14.22
C PRO A 33 7.06 -4.18 13.62
N LEU A 34 6.92 -3.34 12.59
CA LEU A 34 5.65 -3.02 11.93
C LEU A 34 5.43 -3.81 10.63
N ASP A 35 6.30 -4.76 10.27
CA ASP A 35 6.18 -5.54 9.04
C ASP A 35 4.82 -6.26 8.92
N GLY A 36 4.29 -6.76 10.04
CA GLY A 36 2.95 -7.39 10.06
C GLY A 36 1.82 -6.40 9.78
N VAL A 37 1.93 -5.15 10.25
CA VAL A 37 0.97 -4.08 9.95
C VAL A 37 1.10 -3.67 8.48
N TRP A 38 2.32 -3.55 7.98
CA TRP A 38 2.59 -3.26 6.56
C TRP A 38 1.96 -4.30 5.64
N GLN A 39 2.11 -5.59 5.96
CA GLN A 39 1.50 -6.68 5.19
C GLN A 39 -0.03 -6.58 5.15
N GLN A 40 -0.67 -6.28 6.28
CA GLN A 40 -2.12 -6.08 6.34
C GLN A 40 -2.57 -4.88 5.49
N LEU A 41 -1.87 -3.75 5.57
CA LEU A 41 -2.18 -2.56 4.74
C LEU A 41 -2.04 -2.85 3.25
N MET A 42 -0.99 -3.58 2.84
CA MET A 42 -0.81 -3.96 1.43
C MET A 42 -1.87 -4.95 0.94
N ALA A 43 -2.32 -5.87 1.81
CA ALA A 43 -3.42 -6.79 1.51
C ALA A 43 -4.74 -6.03 1.30
N HIS A 44 -5.13 -5.16 2.25
CA HIS A 44 -6.33 -4.33 2.12
C HIS A 44 -6.28 -3.44 0.88
N LYS A 45 -5.15 -2.78 0.62
CA LYS A 45 -4.96 -1.96 -0.59
C LYS A 45 -5.20 -2.77 -1.86
N LYS A 46 -4.71 -4.01 -1.92
CA LYS A 46 -4.89 -4.88 -3.09
C LYS A 46 -6.36 -5.27 -3.27
N GLU A 47 -7.07 -5.59 -2.19
CA GLU A 47 -8.49 -5.91 -2.22
C GLU A 47 -9.31 -4.71 -2.74
N VAL A 48 -9.07 -3.52 -2.20
CA VAL A 48 -9.73 -2.28 -2.65
C VAL A 48 -9.43 -1.99 -4.13
N GLU A 49 -8.18 -2.15 -4.56
CA GLU A 49 -7.80 -1.98 -5.97
C GLU A 49 -8.54 -2.98 -6.88
N GLN A 50 -8.70 -4.23 -6.45
CA GLN A 50 -9.45 -5.24 -7.19
C GLN A 50 -10.94 -4.88 -7.29
N GLU A 51 -11.58 -4.47 -6.19
CA GLU A 51 -12.99 -4.05 -6.16
C GLU A 51 -13.26 -2.80 -7.02
N ALA A 52 -12.29 -1.89 -7.08
CA ALA A 52 -12.32 -0.71 -7.93
C ALA A 52 -11.98 -0.99 -9.40
N GLY A 53 -11.59 -2.22 -9.74
CA GLY A 53 -11.17 -2.60 -11.09
C GLY A 53 -9.91 -1.87 -11.55
N VAL A 54 -9.00 -1.57 -10.61
CA VAL A 54 -7.78 -0.84 -10.89
C VAL A 54 -6.82 -1.68 -11.72
N THR A 55 -6.39 -1.11 -12.84
CA THR A 55 -5.34 -1.62 -13.71
C THR A 55 -4.11 -0.73 -13.59
N LYS A 56 -2.93 -1.33 -13.71
CA LYS A 56 -1.64 -0.65 -13.58
C LYS A 56 -0.73 -1.01 -14.74
N GLU A 57 -0.14 0.00 -15.35
CA GLU A 57 0.78 -0.14 -16.47
C GLU A 57 2.00 0.76 -16.23
N VAL A 58 3.21 0.22 -16.43
CA VAL A 58 4.42 1.04 -16.50
C VAL A 58 4.52 1.61 -17.91
N ILE A 59 4.48 2.93 -18.03
CA ILE A 59 4.53 3.64 -19.31
C ILE A 59 5.94 4.19 -19.57
N GLU A 60 6.13 4.81 -20.74
CA GLU A 60 7.39 5.46 -21.10
C GLU A 60 7.84 6.45 -20.01
N GLY A 61 9.13 6.43 -19.69
CA GLY A 61 9.70 7.21 -18.58
C GLY A 61 9.62 6.51 -17.22
N GLY A 62 9.11 5.29 -17.14
CA GLY A 62 9.07 4.51 -15.89
C GLY A 62 7.95 4.94 -14.93
N LEU A 63 7.04 5.79 -15.40
CA LEU A 63 5.87 6.23 -14.65
C LEU A 63 4.83 5.10 -14.56
N LEU A 64 4.05 5.11 -13.49
CA LEU A 64 2.94 4.20 -13.29
C LEU A 64 1.64 4.90 -13.69
N ARG A 65 0.99 4.35 -14.72
CA ARG A 65 -0.38 4.68 -15.09
C ARG A 65 -1.34 3.77 -14.33
N ILE A 66 -2.28 4.38 -13.62
CA ILE A 66 -3.30 3.69 -12.83
C ILE A 66 -4.66 4.09 -13.40
N THR A 67 -5.47 3.11 -13.80
CA THR A 67 -6.80 3.33 -14.36
C THR A 67 -7.84 2.53 -13.60
N ASP A 68 -8.91 3.15 -13.12
CA ASP A 68 -10.03 2.45 -12.47
C ASP A 68 -11.12 2.00 -13.47
N LYS A 69 -12.13 1.28 -12.97
CA LYS A 69 -13.25 0.78 -13.79
C LYS A 69 -14.09 1.88 -14.45
N ASP A 70 -14.06 3.09 -13.92
CA ASP A 70 -14.81 4.24 -14.44
C ASP A 70 -13.99 5.02 -15.49
N GLY A 71 -12.74 4.62 -15.72
CA GLY A 71 -11.82 5.24 -16.67
C GLY A 71 -11.08 6.45 -16.10
N ASN A 72 -11.13 6.69 -14.78
CA ASN A 72 -10.31 7.72 -14.15
C ASN A 72 -8.83 7.29 -14.19
N VAL A 73 -7.95 8.25 -14.52
CA VAL A 73 -6.53 7.98 -14.71
C VAL A 73 -5.68 8.84 -13.79
N ILE A 74 -4.71 8.20 -13.13
CA ILE A 74 -3.62 8.86 -12.40
C ILE A 74 -2.30 8.40 -13.03
N ILE A 75 -1.38 9.35 -13.23
CA ILE A 75 -0.01 9.07 -13.67
C ILE A 75 0.93 9.65 -12.62
N ARG A 76 1.82 8.82 -12.09
CA ARG A 76 2.81 9.21 -11.07
C ARG A 76 4.04 8.31 -11.10
N ASP A 77 5.09 8.71 -10.40
CA ASP A 77 6.19 7.79 -10.09
C ASP A 77 5.69 6.56 -9.31
N PRO A 78 6.19 5.36 -9.62
CA PRO A 78 5.86 4.17 -8.87
C PRO A 78 6.47 4.23 -7.46
N TYR A 79 5.75 3.70 -6.47
CA TYR A 79 6.36 3.53 -5.15
C TYR A 79 7.41 2.41 -5.17
N PRO A 80 8.41 2.41 -4.26
CA PRO A 80 9.44 1.38 -4.23
C PRO A 80 8.93 -0.06 -4.14
N PHE A 81 7.75 -0.26 -3.55
CA PHE A 81 7.09 -1.58 -3.43
C PHE A 81 6.26 -1.98 -4.65
N GLU A 82 5.94 -1.05 -5.56
CA GLU A 82 5.15 -1.33 -6.77
C GLU A 82 6.02 -1.79 -7.96
N VAL A 83 7.32 -1.50 -7.91
CA VAL A 83 8.29 -1.92 -8.95
C VAL A 83 8.90 -3.29 -8.64
N LYS A 84 8.89 -3.72 -7.36
CA LYS A 84 9.56 -4.94 -6.89
C LYS A 84 8.68 -6.20 -6.89
N GLY A 85 7.47 -6.16 -7.45
CA GLY A 85 6.47 -7.21 -7.25
C GLY A 85 5.50 -7.43 -8.39
N ASN A 86 6.01 -7.61 -9.60
CA ASN A 86 5.30 -8.37 -10.65
C ASN A 86 6.24 -9.45 -11.21
#